data_AF-A0A0S8EXB8-F1
#
_entry.id   AF-A0A0S8EXB8-F1
#
_cell.length_a   1.000
_cell.length_b   1.000
_cell.length_c   1.000
_cell.angle_alpha   90.00
_cell.angle_beta   90.00
_cell.angle_gamma   90.00
#
_symmetry.space_group_name_H-M   'P 1'
#
loop_
_entity.id
_entity.type
_entity.pdbx_description
1 polymer ?
#
loop_
_entity_poly.entity_id
_entity_poly.type
_entity_poly.pdbx_seq_one_letter_code
_entity_poly.pdbx_strand_id
1 'polypeptide(L)'
;MSFLAAIDINGVVIARDREQDRMTGQDFKSRFEVVRQALAGSSVTGLGEFFAKDPEAPSSWSILFAAPSMKDGEVVGVVLAGIPLSRLAQRLSRQFRVEAAKGDPVWVYLYKGGRLFHWDTPPQVDALIRDPAARAERLGASPAGYTEKTRLQGELQVYGVFPIELLAPDIGTIIVRTPK
;
A
#
# COMPACT_ATOMS: atom_id res chain seq x y z
N MET A 1 -6.19 9.23 1.44
CA MET A 1 -7.61 8.86 1.29
C MET A 1 -7.64 7.89 0.13
N SER A 2 -8.44 6.83 0.20
CA SER A 2 -8.71 6.04 -1.01
C SER A 2 -9.39 6.94 -2.05
N PHE A 3 -9.33 6.56 -3.32
CA PHE A 3 -9.95 7.33 -4.39
C PHE A 3 -10.61 6.40 -5.40
N LEU A 4 -11.53 6.97 -6.17
CA LEU A 4 -12.13 6.42 -7.37
C LEU A 4 -11.90 7.41 -8.51
N ALA A 5 -11.41 6.94 -9.65
CA ALA A 5 -11.18 7.75 -10.84
C ALA A 5 -11.83 7.10 -12.07
N ALA A 6 -12.45 7.92 -12.90
CA ALA A 6 -12.90 7.55 -14.23
C ALA A 6 -11.83 7.95 -15.24
N ILE A 7 -11.53 7.03 -16.16
CA ILE A 7 -10.50 7.16 -17.19
C ILE A 7 -11.16 6.90 -18.54
N ASP A 8 -10.88 7.74 -19.53
CA ASP A 8 -11.41 7.57 -20.88
C ASP A 8 -10.72 6.44 -21.66
N ILE A 9 -11.18 6.20 -22.89
CA ILE A 9 -10.61 5.19 -23.79
C ILE A 9 -9.14 5.46 -24.18
N ASN A 10 -8.70 6.72 -24.10
CA ASN A 10 -7.32 7.10 -24.37
C ASN A 10 -6.40 6.82 -23.18
N GLY A 11 -6.97 6.57 -22.00
CA GLY A 11 -6.22 6.36 -20.77
C GLY A 11 -6.01 7.63 -19.94
N VAL A 12 -6.73 8.70 -20.27
CA VAL A 12 -6.65 9.98 -19.55
C VAL A 12 -7.72 10.02 -18.47
N VAL A 13 -7.32 10.42 -17.26
CA VAL A 13 -8.29 10.60 -16.16
C VAL A 13 -9.22 11.76 -16.50
N ILE A 14 -10.53 11.49 -16.50
CA ILE A 14 -11.57 12.51 -16.76
C ILE A 14 -12.19 13.05 -15.48
N ALA A 15 -12.22 12.25 -14.41
CA ALA A 15 -12.74 12.67 -13.12
C ALA A 15 -12.22 11.77 -11.99
N ARG A 16 -12.17 12.33 -10.78
CA ARG A 16 -11.93 11.63 -9.53
C ARG A 16 -12.97 12.06 -8.50
N ASP A 17 -13.28 11.16 -7.56
CA ASP A 17 -14.20 11.32 -6.43
C ASP A 17 -13.79 12.38 -5.37
N ARG A 18 -13.17 13.51 -5.78
CA ARG A 18 -12.73 14.54 -4.86
C ARG A 18 -12.48 15.90 -5.51
N GLU A 19 -12.96 16.95 -4.86
CA GLU A 19 -12.58 18.34 -5.13
C GLU A 19 -11.42 18.80 -4.21
N GLN A 20 -10.38 19.48 -4.68
CA GLN A 20 -9.96 19.67 -6.07
C GLN A 20 -9.48 18.36 -6.70
N ASP A 21 -9.87 18.10 -7.95
CA ASP A 21 -9.36 16.96 -8.71
C ASP A 21 -8.01 17.29 -9.34
N ARG A 22 -6.95 16.72 -8.77
CA ARG A 22 -5.59 16.88 -9.29
C ARG A 22 -5.20 15.80 -10.27
N MET A 23 -6.01 14.74 -10.42
CA MET A 23 -5.74 13.63 -11.31
C MET A 23 -6.29 13.87 -12.72
N THR A 24 -7.33 14.70 -12.88
CA THR A 24 -7.89 15.06 -14.20
C THR A 24 -6.80 15.46 -15.18
N GLY A 25 -6.89 14.95 -16.41
CA GLY A 25 -5.95 15.25 -17.50
C GLY A 25 -4.63 14.47 -17.44
N GLN A 26 -4.38 13.66 -16.40
CA GLN A 26 -3.19 12.82 -16.35
C GLN A 26 -3.35 11.57 -17.21
N ASP A 27 -2.33 11.26 -18.01
CA ASP A 27 -2.22 10.00 -18.74
C ASP A 27 -1.88 8.86 -17.77
N PHE A 28 -2.89 8.04 -17.46
CA PHE A 28 -2.75 6.88 -16.58
C PHE A 28 -2.44 5.59 -17.35
N LYS A 29 -2.78 5.51 -18.64
CA LYS A 29 -2.45 4.34 -19.47
C LYS A 29 -0.95 4.16 -19.64
N SER A 30 -0.22 5.25 -19.89
CA SER A 30 1.24 5.18 -20.02
C SER A 30 1.94 4.96 -18.68
N ARG A 31 1.29 5.32 -17.57
CA ARG A 31 1.88 5.27 -16.22
C ARG A 31 1.60 3.99 -15.46
N PHE A 32 0.43 3.38 -15.68
CA PHE A 32 -0.04 2.28 -14.86
C PHE A 32 -0.46 1.11 -15.75
N GLU A 33 0.30 0.02 -15.62
CA GLU A 33 0.07 -1.23 -16.34
C GLU A 33 -1.36 -1.78 -16.11
N VAL A 34 -1.89 -1.64 -14.89
CA VAL A 34 -3.28 -2.05 -14.57
C VAL A 34 -4.32 -1.31 -15.41
N VAL A 35 -4.08 -0.05 -15.76
CA VAL A 35 -4.99 0.75 -16.61
C VAL A 35 -4.89 0.29 -18.04
N ARG A 36 -3.67 0.02 -18.54
CA ARG A 36 -3.45 -0.53 -19.88
C ARG A 36 -4.16 -1.88 -20.07
N GLN A 37 -4.07 -2.78 -19.09
CA GLN A 37 -4.76 -4.07 -19.13
C GLN A 37 -6.28 -3.94 -19.01
N ALA A 38 -6.76 -3.01 -18.18
CA ALA A 38 -8.19 -2.73 -18.09
C ALA A 38 -8.76 -2.14 -19.39
N LEU A 39 -8.02 -1.28 -20.09
CA LEU A 39 -8.41 -0.82 -21.43
C LEU A 39 -8.42 -1.95 -22.47
N ALA A 40 -7.71 -3.06 -22.22
CA ALA A 40 -7.77 -4.27 -23.04
C ALA A 40 -8.90 -5.23 -22.61
N GLY A 41 -9.77 -4.84 -21.66
CA GLY A 41 -10.97 -5.58 -21.29
C GLY A 41 -10.84 -6.47 -20.05
N SER A 42 -9.75 -6.37 -19.27
CA SER A 42 -9.54 -7.21 -18.08
C SER A 42 -9.66 -6.45 -16.76
N SER A 43 -10.33 -7.01 -15.76
CA SER A 43 -10.27 -6.48 -14.39
C SER A 43 -8.95 -6.90 -13.73
N VAL A 44 -8.16 -5.94 -13.25
CA VAL A 44 -6.78 -6.17 -12.80
C VAL A 44 -6.50 -5.44 -11.49
N THR A 45 -5.71 -6.08 -10.62
CA THR A 45 -5.17 -5.48 -9.40
C THR A 45 -3.66 -5.34 -9.51
N GLY A 46 -3.09 -4.27 -8.95
CA GLY A 46 -1.64 -4.07 -8.93
C GLY A 46 -1.21 -2.93 -8.03
N LEU A 47 0.01 -2.43 -8.22
CA LEU A 47 0.55 -1.30 -7.48
C LEU A 47 0.82 -0.11 -8.41
N GLY A 48 0.63 1.09 -7.90
CA GLY A 48 0.96 2.33 -8.60
C GLY A 48 1.69 3.33 -7.71
N GLU A 49 2.76 3.90 -8.25
CA GLU A 49 3.51 4.99 -7.65
C GLU A 49 2.99 6.35 -8.13
N PHE A 50 2.70 7.22 -7.16
CA PHE A 50 2.26 8.59 -7.37
C PHE A 50 3.32 9.53 -6.81
N PHE A 51 4.10 10.14 -7.70
CA PHE A 51 5.10 11.14 -7.35
C PHE A 51 4.45 12.38 -6.73
N ALA A 52 5.14 12.93 -5.74
CA ALA A 52 4.76 14.22 -5.18
C ALA A 52 5.07 15.34 -6.19
N LYS A 53 4.45 16.51 -6.00
CA LYS A 53 4.80 17.70 -6.80
C LYS A 53 6.21 18.21 -6.48
N ASP A 54 6.58 18.11 -5.21
CA ASP A 54 7.93 18.37 -4.74
C ASP A 54 8.77 17.10 -5.01
N PRO A 55 9.83 17.18 -5.83
CA PRO A 55 10.71 16.05 -6.12
C PRO A 55 11.40 15.46 -4.89
N GLU A 56 11.61 16.27 -3.85
CA GLU A 56 12.23 15.85 -2.59
C GLU A 56 11.23 15.16 -1.65
N ALA A 57 9.93 15.34 -1.89
CA ALA A 57 8.90 14.69 -1.10
C ALA A 57 8.73 13.22 -1.53
N PRO A 58 8.58 12.29 -0.58
CA PRO A 58 8.43 10.88 -0.90
C PRO A 58 7.18 10.63 -1.74
N SER A 59 7.33 9.86 -2.82
CA SER A 59 6.18 9.37 -3.60
C SER A 59 5.25 8.53 -2.72
N SER A 60 3.97 8.50 -3.06
CA SER A 60 3.00 7.60 -2.43
C SER A 60 2.79 6.36 -3.28
N TRP A 61 2.63 5.21 -2.63
CA TRP A 61 2.27 3.97 -3.29
C TRP A 61 0.83 3.60 -2.95
N SER A 62 0.09 3.11 -3.92
CA SER A 62 -1.28 2.64 -3.74
C SER A 62 -1.48 1.26 -4.35
N ILE A 63 -2.32 0.44 -3.69
CA ILE A 63 -2.94 -0.71 -4.33
C ILE A 63 -4.00 -0.17 -5.29
N LEU A 64 -3.94 -0.59 -6.54
CA LEU A 64 -4.81 -0.16 -7.62
C LEU A 64 -5.70 -1.32 -8.05
N PHE A 65 -6.98 -1.03 -8.24
CA PHE A 65 -7.98 -1.94 -8.78
C PHE A 65 -8.58 -1.28 -10.01
N ALA A 66 -8.33 -1.83 -11.19
CA ALA A 66 -8.80 -1.30 -12.46
C ALA A 66 -9.83 -2.26 -13.05
N ALA A 67 -10.96 -1.73 -13.51
CA ALA A 67 -11.99 -2.49 -14.21
C ALA A 67 -12.39 -1.78 -15.51
N PRO A 68 -12.58 -2.50 -16.62
CA PRO A 68 -13.09 -1.92 -17.84
C PRO A 68 -14.52 -1.40 -17.63
N SER A 69 -14.79 -0.21 -18.16
CA SER A 69 -16.14 0.29 -18.34
C SER A 69 -16.64 -0.19 -19.70
N MET A 70 -17.76 -0.91 -19.71
CA MET A 70 -18.30 -1.53 -20.94
C MET A 70 -19.56 -0.81 -21.41
N LYS A 71 -19.71 -0.70 -22.73
CA LYS A 71 -20.97 -0.30 -23.39
C LYS A 71 -21.11 -1.10 -24.68
N ASP A 72 -22.25 -1.78 -24.84
CA ASP A 72 -22.56 -2.56 -26.05
C ASP A 72 -21.47 -3.60 -26.43
N GLY A 73 -20.83 -4.20 -25.41
CA GLY A 73 -19.74 -5.17 -25.60
C GLY A 73 -18.35 -4.56 -25.82
N GLU A 74 -18.26 -3.24 -25.97
CA GLU A 74 -17.02 -2.51 -26.21
C GLU A 74 -16.51 -1.83 -24.93
N VAL A 75 -15.19 -1.76 -24.78
CA VAL A 75 -14.55 -0.97 -23.72
C VAL A 75 -14.68 0.51 -24.06
N VAL A 76 -15.29 1.29 -23.17
CA VAL A 76 -15.46 2.76 -23.33
C VAL A 76 -14.62 3.57 -22.34
N GLY A 77 -13.89 2.90 -21.45
CA GLY A 77 -13.01 3.53 -20.47
C GLY A 77 -12.64 2.57 -19.34
N VAL A 78 -12.14 3.12 -18.23
CA VAL A 78 -11.77 2.36 -17.03
C VAL A 78 -12.27 3.07 -15.79
N VAL A 79 -12.76 2.29 -14.82
CA VAL A 79 -12.92 2.73 -13.43
C VAL A 79 -11.72 2.24 -12.64
N LEU A 80 -11.02 3.16 -11.98
CA LEU A 80 -9.84 2.88 -11.17
C LEU A 80 -10.11 3.24 -9.71
N ALA A 81 -10.00 2.27 -8.82
CA ALA A 81 -9.97 2.51 -7.38
C ALA A 81 -8.52 2.40 -6.85
N GLY A 82 -8.16 3.26 -5.91
CA GLY A 82 -6.83 3.25 -5.29
C GLY A 82 -6.87 3.33 -3.77
N ILE A 83 -6.06 2.52 -3.09
CA ILE A 83 -5.87 2.55 -1.64
C ILE A 83 -4.39 2.83 -1.33
N PRO A 84 -4.05 4.03 -0.83
CA PRO A 84 -2.67 4.33 -0.44
C PRO A 84 -2.16 3.42 0.67
N LEU A 85 -0.94 2.90 0.55
CA LEU A 85 -0.34 1.98 1.53
C LEU A 85 -0.27 2.58 2.94
N SER A 86 0.08 3.87 3.04
CA SER A 86 0.11 4.59 4.33
C SER A 86 -1.26 4.67 5.00
N ARG A 87 -2.33 4.77 4.21
CA ARG A 87 -3.70 4.80 4.71
C ARG A 87 -4.20 3.43 5.10
N LEU A 88 -3.81 2.40 4.36
CA LEU A 88 -4.10 1.02 4.74
C LEU A 88 -3.40 0.66 6.06
N ALA A 89 -2.10 0.98 6.18
CA ALA A 89 -1.33 0.83 7.42
C ALA A 89 -1.99 1.57 8.61
N GLN A 90 -2.43 2.82 8.40
CA GLN A 90 -3.20 3.58 9.38
C GLN A 90 -4.48 2.86 9.80
N ARG A 91 -5.30 2.42 8.84
CA ARG A 91 -6.59 1.77 9.10
C ARG A 91 -6.40 0.46 9.87
N LEU A 92 -5.45 -0.35 9.45
CA LEU A 92 -5.11 -1.61 10.13
C LEU A 92 -4.60 -1.34 11.55
N SER A 93 -3.67 -0.41 11.73
CA SER A 93 -3.18 -0.04 13.07
C SER A 93 -4.31 0.39 14.00
N ARG A 94 -5.24 1.22 13.51
CA ARG A 94 -6.41 1.64 14.29
C ARG A 94 -7.33 0.47 14.64
N GLN A 95 -7.63 -0.40 13.66
CA GLN A 95 -8.50 -1.56 13.88
C GLN A 95 -7.88 -2.50 14.92
N PHE A 96 -6.60 -2.85 14.79
CA PHE A 96 -5.93 -3.72 15.75
C PHE A 96 -5.87 -3.12 17.15
N ARG A 97 -5.66 -1.81 17.31
CA ARG A 97 -5.70 -1.15 18.62
C ARG A 97 -7.09 -1.21 19.27
N VAL A 98 -8.16 -1.23 18.48
CA VAL A 98 -9.54 -1.41 18.99
C VAL A 98 -9.78 -2.86 19.42
N GLU A 99 -9.28 -3.84 18.66
CA GLU A 99 -9.45 -5.26 18.95
C GLU A 99 -8.50 -5.80 20.03
N ALA A 100 -7.34 -5.17 20.21
CA ALA A 100 -6.39 -5.52 21.25
C ALA A 100 -7.02 -5.25 22.63
N ALA A 101 -7.13 -6.31 23.44
CA ALA A 101 -7.64 -6.21 24.80
C ALA A 101 -6.86 -5.15 25.58
N LYS A 102 -7.57 -4.16 26.15
CA LYS A 102 -7.02 -3.12 27.06
C LYS A 102 -6.08 -2.08 26.42
N GLY A 103 -6.11 -1.89 25.11
CA GLY A 103 -5.40 -0.76 24.48
C GLY A 103 -3.89 -0.96 24.32
N ASP A 104 -3.43 -2.22 24.28
CA ASP A 104 -2.05 -2.54 23.94
C ASP A 104 -1.68 -1.89 22.59
N PRO A 105 -0.51 -1.25 22.48
CA PRO A 105 -0.12 -0.62 21.23
C PRO A 105 0.14 -1.69 20.17
N VAL A 106 -0.62 -1.60 19.07
CA VAL A 106 -0.35 -2.34 17.84
C VAL A 106 -0.02 -1.34 16.75
N TRP A 107 1.08 -1.60 16.05
CA TRP A 107 1.51 -0.82 14.89
C TRP A 107 1.61 -1.72 13.68
N VAL A 108 0.98 -1.30 12.60
CA VAL A 108 1.05 -1.96 11.31
C VAL A 108 1.81 -1.08 10.34
N TYR A 109 2.80 -1.66 9.70
CA TYR A 109 3.52 -1.11 8.58
C TYR A 109 3.15 -1.89 7.33
N LEU A 110 3.12 -1.21 6.20
CA LEU A 110 3.31 -1.83 4.90
C LEU A 110 4.71 -1.47 4.40
N TYR A 111 5.36 -2.36 3.67
CA TYR A 111 6.64 -2.06 3.01
C TYR A 111 6.54 -2.25 1.50
N LYS A 112 7.32 -1.48 0.74
CA LYS A 112 7.60 -1.70 -0.70
C LYS A 112 9.09 -1.54 -0.93
N GLY A 113 9.77 -2.61 -1.31
CA GLY A 113 11.22 -2.68 -1.31
C GLY A 113 11.78 -2.28 0.06
N GLY A 114 12.63 -1.25 0.08
CA GLY A 114 13.21 -0.70 1.31
C GLY A 114 12.31 0.28 2.07
N ARG A 115 11.21 0.75 1.47
CA ARG A 115 10.39 1.84 2.04
C ARG A 115 9.33 1.30 2.98
N LEU A 116 9.08 2.04 4.05
CA LEU A 116 8.03 1.75 5.04
C LEU A 116 6.90 2.79 4.95
N PHE A 117 5.67 2.31 5.07
CA PHE A 117 4.45 3.10 5.12
C PHE A 117 3.73 2.80 6.43
N HIS A 118 3.57 3.81 7.26
CA HIS A 118 2.99 3.67 8.59
C HIS A 118 2.32 4.96 9.03
N TRP A 119 1.71 4.91 10.21
CA TRP A 119 0.99 6.03 10.78
C TRP A 119 1.12 6.01 12.29
N ASP A 120 1.49 7.16 12.86
CA ASP A 120 1.48 7.38 14.31
C ASP A 120 2.29 6.31 15.06
N THR A 121 3.52 6.09 14.58
CA THR A 121 4.45 5.14 15.17
C THR A 121 5.61 5.88 15.82
N PRO A 122 5.98 5.55 17.08
CA PRO A 122 7.14 6.16 17.73
C PRO A 122 8.45 5.87 16.98
N PRO A 123 9.40 6.83 16.90
CA PRO A 123 10.67 6.63 16.21
C PRO A 123 11.47 5.42 16.72
N GLN A 124 11.34 5.08 18.00
CA GLN A 124 12.03 3.93 18.57
C GLN A 124 11.48 2.61 18.03
N VAL A 125 10.18 2.55 17.72
CA VAL A 125 9.56 1.37 17.08
C VAL A 125 9.99 1.29 15.62
N ASP A 126 10.05 2.43 14.91
CA ASP A 126 10.56 2.46 13.53
C ASP A 126 11.98 1.89 13.43
N ALA A 127 12.85 2.25 14.37
CA ALA A 127 14.24 1.79 14.40
C ALA A 127 14.37 0.26 14.46
N LEU A 128 13.38 -0.44 15.03
CA LEU A 128 13.40 -1.90 15.14
C LEU A 128 13.24 -2.61 13.78
N ILE A 129 12.59 -1.96 12.81
CA ILE A 129 12.14 -2.61 11.58
C ILE A 129 12.65 -1.94 10.30
N ARG A 130 13.45 -0.87 10.44
CA ARG A 130 13.92 -0.04 9.33
C ARG A 130 15.03 -0.68 8.50
N ASP A 131 15.57 -1.83 8.89
CA ASP A 131 16.61 -2.52 8.13
C ASP A 131 16.01 -3.37 6.98
N PRO A 132 16.11 -2.91 5.71
CA PRO A 132 15.58 -3.68 4.59
C PRO A 132 16.47 -4.87 4.22
N ALA A 133 17.76 -4.84 4.52
CA ALA A 133 18.69 -5.91 4.18
C ALA A 133 18.46 -7.12 5.10
N ALA A 134 18.37 -6.87 6.41
CA ALA A 134 18.00 -7.91 7.37
C ALA A 134 16.61 -8.50 7.07
N ARG A 135 15.66 -7.66 6.63
CA ARG A 135 14.33 -8.14 6.21
C ARG A 135 14.41 -9.05 4.98
N ALA A 136 15.18 -8.66 3.96
CA ALA A 136 15.34 -9.44 2.74
C ALA A 136 16.02 -10.79 3.00
N GLU A 137 17.09 -10.80 3.79
CA GLU A 137 17.81 -12.02 4.18
C GLU A 137 16.88 -13.04 4.83
N ARG A 138 16.06 -12.58 5.79
CA ARG A 138 15.15 -13.45 6.54
C ARG A 138 13.94 -13.91 5.74
N LEU A 139 13.42 -13.08 4.84
CA LEU A 139 12.40 -13.52 3.87
C LEU A 139 12.99 -14.54 2.89
N GLY A 140 14.28 -14.43 2.55
CA GLY A 140 14.97 -15.47 1.79
C GLY A 140 15.03 -16.81 2.52
N ALA A 141 15.25 -16.79 3.84
CA ALA A 141 15.23 -17.99 4.67
C ALA A 141 13.81 -18.53 4.97
N SER A 142 12.81 -17.64 5.04
CA SER A 142 11.40 -17.97 5.30
C SER A 142 10.46 -17.15 4.41
N PRO A 143 10.18 -17.64 3.19
CA PRO A 143 9.38 -16.90 2.20
C PRO A 143 7.94 -16.63 2.65
N ALA A 144 7.36 -17.47 3.51
CA ALA A 144 6.01 -17.26 4.04
C ALA A 144 5.95 -16.14 5.11
N GLY A 145 7.09 -15.56 5.49
CA GLY A 145 7.20 -14.60 6.58
C GLY A 145 7.97 -15.13 7.79
N TYR A 146 8.22 -14.26 8.76
CA TYR A 146 8.95 -14.59 9.99
C TYR A 146 8.47 -13.76 11.17
N THR A 147 8.83 -14.18 12.39
CA THR A 147 8.61 -13.40 13.61
C THR A 147 9.93 -13.11 14.31
N GLU A 148 10.05 -11.95 14.95
CA GLU A 148 11.19 -11.60 15.78
C GLU A 148 10.75 -11.06 17.14
N LYS A 149 11.59 -11.34 18.15
CA LYS A 149 11.50 -10.76 19.48
C LYS A 149 12.63 -9.77 19.65
N THR A 150 12.32 -8.57 20.11
CA THR A 150 13.30 -7.51 20.39
C THR A 150 12.95 -6.81 21.69
N ARG A 151 13.83 -5.95 22.20
CA ARG A 151 13.55 -5.14 23.38
C ARG A 151 13.54 -3.67 23.01
N LEU A 152 12.48 -2.97 23.43
CA LEU A 152 12.35 -1.53 23.29
C LEU A 152 12.29 -0.92 24.69
N GLN A 153 13.31 -0.14 25.07
CA GLN A 153 13.40 0.47 26.40
C GLN A 153 13.25 -0.54 27.55
N GLY A 154 13.75 -1.76 27.37
CA GLY A 154 13.67 -2.85 28.35
C GLY A 154 12.43 -3.73 28.22
N GLU A 155 11.37 -3.25 27.56
CA GLU A 155 10.13 -4.00 27.32
C GLU A 155 10.28 -4.95 26.14
N LEU A 156 9.76 -6.17 26.27
CA LEU A 156 9.75 -7.14 25.19
C LEU A 156 8.77 -6.66 24.11
N GLN A 157 9.22 -6.68 22.86
CA GLN A 157 8.42 -6.40 21.67
C GLN A 157 8.50 -7.61 20.75
N VAL A 158 7.38 -7.93 20.10
CA VAL A 158 7.31 -9.00 19.10
C VAL A 158 6.76 -8.42 17.83
N TYR A 159 7.42 -8.69 16.71
CA TYR A 159 6.89 -8.33 15.42
C TYR A 159 6.89 -9.50 14.45
N GLY A 160 5.90 -9.52 13.56
CA GLY A 160 5.80 -10.46 12.45
C GLY A 160 5.92 -9.73 11.13
N VAL A 161 6.61 -10.34 10.16
CA VAL A 161 6.74 -9.86 8.78
C VAL A 161 6.06 -10.85 7.87
N PHE A 162 5.15 -10.37 7.04
CA PHE A 162 4.34 -11.18 6.13
C PHE A 162 4.38 -10.58 4.72
N PRO A 163 4.96 -11.25 3.73
CA PRO A 163 4.92 -10.79 2.34
C PRO A 163 3.49 -10.88 1.78
N ILE A 164 3.16 -9.99 0.85
CA ILE A 164 1.87 -9.98 0.14
C ILE A 164 2.17 -10.25 -1.33
N GLU A 165 2.58 -11.49 -1.62
CA GLU A 165 3.04 -11.92 -2.96
C GLU A 165 1.99 -11.75 -4.05
N LEU A 166 0.71 -11.76 -3.68
CA LEU A 166 -0.41 -11.47 -4.58
C LEU A 166 -0.30 -10.09 -5.24
N LEU A 167 0.35 -9.12 -4.59
CA LEU A 167 0.48 -7.76 -5.09
C LEU A 167 1.82 -7.51 -5.80
N ALA A 168 2.93 -7.99 -5.24
CA ALA A 168 4.28 -7.90 -5.80
C ALA A 168 5.26 -8.74 -4.94
N PRO A 169 6.45 -9.11 -5.46
CA PRO A 169 7.45 -9.85 -4.69
C PRO A 169 8.10 -9.03 -3.57
N ASP A 170 8.07 -7.70 -3.64
CA ASP A 170 8.76 -6.80 -2.71
C ASP A 170 7.81 -5.97 -1.84
N ILE A 171 6.56 -6.40 -1.68
CA ILE A 171 5.56 -5.77 -0.81
C ILE A 171 5.16 -6.71 0.32
N GLY A 172 4.84 -6.14 1.47
CA GLY A 172 4.28 -6.91 2.58
C GLY A 172 3.88 -6.04 3.75
N THR A 173 3.54 -6.69 4.86
CA THR A 173 3.17 -6.05 6.11
C THR A 173 4.10 -6.44 7.24
N ILE A 174 4.31 -5.52 8.17
CA ILE A 174 4.98 -5.77 9.45
C ILE A 174 4.00 -5.38 10.54
N ILE A 175 3.73 -6.31 11.47
CA ILE A 175 2.82 -6.08 12.60
C ILE A 175 3.65 -6.17 13.87
N VAL A 176 3.72 -5.07 14.62
CA VAL A 176 4.43 -4.97 15.89
C VAL A 176 3.41 -4.97 17.03
N ARG A 177 3.68 -5.77 18.06
CA ARG A 177 2.88 -5.83 19.29
C ARG A 177 3.75 -6.02 20.53
N THR A 178 3.28 -5.52 21.65
CA THR A 178 3.76 -5.94 22.97
C THR A 178 3.14 -7.31 23.28
N PRO A 179 3.94 -8.35 23.63
CA PRO A 179 3.40 -9.64 24.05
C PRO A 179 2.72 -9.54 25.43
N LYS A 180 1.72 -10.40 25.66
CA LYS A 180 1.08 -10.58 26.98
C LYS A 180 1.92 -11.46 27.89
#